data_AF-A0A358GNI9-F1
#
_entry.id   AF-A0A358GNI9-F1
#
_cell.length_a   1.000
_cell.length_b   1.000
_cell.length_c   1.000
_cell.angle_alpha   90.00
_cell.angle_beta   90.00
_cell.angle_gamma   90.00
#
_symmetry.space_group_name_H-M   'P 1'
#
loop_
_entity.id
_entity.type
_entity.pdbx_description
1 polymer ?
#
loop_
_entity_poly.entity_id
_entity_poly.type
_entity_poly.pdbx_seq_one_letter_code
_entity_poly.pdbx_strand_id
1 'polypeptide(L)'
;MRHLDAEAIRRAMQVYLVMGSVNTTRDPVEVLRQAIAGGITLFQFREKGTGALVGEARITLAMRLRELCSQHGIPFIVNDDVELAVAVEADGMHVGQDDADAALVRARIGEGRMLGVSAHSALEA
;
A
#
# COMPACT_ATOMS: atom_id res chain seq x y z
N MET A 1 3.90 12.76 9.39
CA MET A 1 3.03 11.58 9.19
C MET A 1 1.59 12.07 9.19
N ARG A 2 0.79 11.74 8.16
CA ARG A 2 -0.59 12.24 8.03
C ARG A 2 -1.55 11.31 8.78
N HIS A 3 -2.16 11.80 9.85
CA HIS A 3 -3.34 11.15 10.41
C HIS A 3 -4.53 11.49 9.51
N LEU A 4 -5.17 10.49 8.93
CA LEU A 4 -6.34 10.68 8.07
C LEU A 4 -7.60 10.42 8.90
N ASP A 5 -8.46 11.43 8.98
CA ASP A 5 -9.81 11.25 9.51
C ASP A 5 -10.68 10.41 8.56
N ALA A 6 -11.88 10.06 9.01
CA ALA A 6 -12.81 9.23 8.24
C ALA A 6 -13.20 9.84 6.88
N GLU A 7 -13.25 11.17 6.77
CA GLU A 7 -13.61 11.86 5.53
C GLU A 7 -12.45 11.83 4.54
N ALA A 8 -11.23 12.03 5.03
CA ALA A 8 -10.01 11.91 4.25
C ALA A 8 -9.80 10.48 3.74
N ILE A 9 -10.10 9.46 4.56
CA ILE A 9 -10.07 8.05 4.13
C ILE A 9 -11.09 7.82 3.00
N ARG A 10 -12.34 8.29 3.13
CA ARG A 10 -13.35 8.15 2.06
C ARG A 10 -12.91 8.79 0.75
N ARG A 11 -12.28 9.97 0.79
CA ARG A 11 -11.72 10.62 -0.41
C ARG A 11 -10.58 9.81 -1.02
N ALA A 12 -9.69 9.28 -0.21
CA ALA A 12 -8.58 8.46 -0.70
C ALA A 12 -9.08 7.18 -1.38
N MET A 13 -10.16 6.58 -0.91
CA MET A 13 -10.67 5.30 -1.42
C MET A 13 -11.47 5.38 -2.74
N GLN A 14 -11.52 6.52 -3.44
CA GLN A 14 -12.29 6.67 -4.68
C GLN A 14 -11.75 5.83 -5.85
N VAL A 15 -10.42 5.90 -6.10
CA VAL A 15 -9.73 5.12 -7.14
C VAL A 15 -8.45 4.53 -6.53
N TYR A 16 -8.54 3.26 -6.13
CA TYR A 16 -7.47 2.54 -5.45
C TYR A 16 -6.71 1.64 -6.42
N LEU A 17 -5.47 2.02 -6.76
CA LEU A 17 -4.59 1.20 -7.59
C LEU A 17 -3.79 0.22 -6.73
N VAL A 18 -3.85 -1.06 -7.06
CA VAL A 18 -3.03 -2.12 -6.46
C VAL A 18 -2.03 -2.61 -7.51
N MET A 19 -0.72 -2.54 -7.22
CA MET A 19 0.31 -2.91 -8.17
C MET A 19 1.62 -3.32 -7.50
N GLY A 20 2.27 -4.34 -8.05
CA GLY A 20 3.69 -4.61 -7.91
C GLY A 20 4.39 -4.71 -9.27
N SER A 21 5.70 -4.94 -9.27
CA SER A 21 6.50 -5.06 -10.49
C SER A 21 6.02 -6.17 -11.42
N VAL A 22 5.49 -7.27 -10.85
CA VAL A 22 4.94 -8.41 -11.60
C VAL A 22 3.68 -8.09 -12.41
N ASN A 23 3.05 -6.94 -12.17
CA ASN A 23 1.82 -6.55 -12.86
C ASN A 23 2.06 -5.69 -14.10
N THR A 24 3.32 -5.38 -14.43
CA THR A 24 3.67 -4.52 -15.56
C THR A 24 4.96 -4.99 -16.24
N THR A 25 5.05 -4.78 -17.55
CA THR A 25 6.29 -4.98 -18.33
C THR A 25 7.15 -3.71 -18.44
N ARG A 26 6.64 -2.57 -17.96
CA ARG A 26 7.30 -1.26 -17.94
C ARG A 26 7.80 -0.95 -16.53
N ASP A 27 8.71 0.03 -16.39
CA ASP A 27 9.14 0.53 -15.07
C ASP A 27 7.92 0.90 -14.21
N PRO A 28 7.72 0.25 -13.04
CA PRO A 28 6.58 0.52 -12.17
C PRO A 28 6.48 1.99 -11.74
N VAL A 29 7.61 2.71 -11.64
CA VAL A 29 7.59 4.14 -11.29
C VAL A 29 6.94 4.97 -12.40
N GLU A 30 7.24 4.66 -13.66
CA GLU A 30 6.61 5.34 -14.80
C GLU A 30 5.13 4.99 -14.92
N VAL A 31 4.76 3.72 -14.67
CA VAL A 31 3.35 3.30 -14.66
C VAL A 31 2.58 4.02 -13.57
N LEU A 32 3.13 4.09 -12.35
CA LEU A 32 2.51 4.82 -11.25
C LEU A 32 2.37 6.31 -11.59
N ARG A 33 3.39 6.95 -12.17
CA ARG A 33 3.32 8.34 -12.60
C ARG A 33 2.17 8.59 -13.59
N GLN A 34 1.98 7.69 -14.56
CA GLN A 34 0.87 7.77 -15.51
C GLN A 34 -0.48 7.55 -14.83
N ALA A 35 -0.57 6.60 -13.89
CA ALA A 35 -1.79 6.37 -13.11
C ALA A 35 -2.16 7.58 -12.23
N ILE A 36 -1.16 8.23 -11.62
CA ILE A 36 -1.35 9.49 -10.88
C ILE A 36 -1.91 10.57 -11.80
N ALA A 37 -1.33 10.75 -12.99
CA ALA A 37 -1.86 11.69 -13.99
C ALA A 37 -3.30 11.32 -14.44
N GLY A 38 -3.65 10.03 -14.37
CA GLY A 38 -5.00 9.52 -14.63
C GLY A 38 -5.98 9.65 -13.45
N GLY A 39 -5.54 10.14 -12.29
CA GLY A 39 -6.42 10.48 -11.16
C GLY A 39 -6.62 9.38 -10.11
N ILE A 40 -5.65 8.47 -9.91
CA ILE A 40 -5.71 7.58 -8.74
C ILE A 40 -5.66 8.38 -7.43
N THR A 41 -6.34 7.91 -6.39
CA THR A 41 -6.44 8.59 -5.10
C THR A 41 -5.80 7.80 -3.95
N LEU A 42 -5.48 6.53 -4.18
CA LEU A 42 -4.80 5.65 -3.22
C LEU A 42 -3.95 4.62 -3.99
N PHE A 43 -2.79 4.27 -3.44
CA PHE A 43 -1.90 3.27 -4.03
C PHE A 43 -1.50 2.19 -3.03
N GLN A 44 -1.59 0.93 -3.44
CA GLN A 44 -1.09 -0.22 -2.70
C GLN A 44 0.06 -0.87 -3.46
N PHE A 45 1.22 -0.92 -2.81
CA PHE A 45 2.34 -1.70 -3.26
C PHE A 45 2.15 -3.16 -2.90
N ARG A 46 1.91 -3.99 -3.92
CA ARG A 46 1.66 -5.43 -3.79
C ARG A 46 2.70 -6.24 -4.56
N GLU A 47 3.88 -6.36 -3.97
CA GLU A 47 5.01 -7.12 -4.51
C GLU A 47 4.94 -8.58 -4.08
N LYS A 48 4.05 -9.37 -4.71
CA LYS A 48 3.74 -10.77 -4.33
C LYS A 48 3.57 -11.64 -5.57
N GLY A 49 4.03 -12.89 -5.49
CA GLY A 49 3.87 -13.91 -6.54
C GLY A 49 5.18 -14.21 -7.30
N THR A 50 5.06 -15.03 -8.34
CA THR A 50 6.20 -15.44 -9.17
C THR A 50 6.83 -14.24 -9.86
N GLY A 51 8.16 -14.09 -9.72
CA GLY A 51 8.92 -12.98 -10.31
C GLY A 51 8.92 -11.69 -9.51
N ALA A 52 8.28 -11.68 -8.33
CA ALA A 52 8.31 -10.52 -7.44
C ALA A 52 9.73 -10.25 -6.92
N LEU A 53 10.06 -8.97 -6.79
CA LEU A 53 11.33 -8.54 -6.22
C LEU A 53 11.46 -8.97 -4.76
N VAL A 54 12.69 -9.22 -4.33
CA VAL A 54 13.03 -9.58 -2.95
C VAL A 54 14.19 -8.71 -2.43
N GLY A 55 14.39 -8.72 -1.11
CA GLY A 55 15.51 -8.03 -0.47
C GLY A 55 15.59 -6.53 -0.80
N GLU A 56 16.80 -6.06 -1.08
CA GLU A 56 17.10 -4.64 -1.33
C GLU A 56 16.38 -4.08 -2.56
N ALA A 57 16.23 -4.88 -3.63
CA ALA A 57 15.54 -4.44 -4.84
C ALA A 57 14.06 -4.11 -4.56
N ARG A 58 13.39 -4.93 -3.73
CA ARG A 58 12.02 -4.69 -3.29
C ARG A 58 11.90 -3.42 -2.45
N ILE A 59 12.80 -3.23 -1.48
CA ILE A 59 12.81 -2.05 -0.60
C ILE A 59 13.05 -0.79 -1.43
N THR A 60 14.04 -0.82 -2.33
CA THR A 60 14.36 0.30 -3.22
C THR A 60 13.17 0.70 -4.09
N LEU A 61 12.47 -0.28 -4.67
CA LEU A 61 11.26 -0.01 -5.46
C LEU A 61 10.16 0.60 -4.58
N ALA A 62 9.89 0.02 -3.42
CA ALA A 62 8.88 0.53 -2.49
C ALA A 62 9.15 1.99 -2.09
N MET A 63 10.39 2.33 -1.75
CA MET A 63 10.79 3.70 -1.41
C MET A 63 10.58 4.67 -2.58
N ARG A 64 10.94 4.28 -3.82
CA ARG A 64 10.73 5.12 -5.01
C ARG A 64 9.24 5.37 -5.27
N LEU A 65 8.39 4.34 -5.15
CA LEU A 65 6.95 4.47 -5.35
C LEU A 65 6.31 5.30 -4.23
N ARG A 66 6.71 5.07 -2.97
CA ARG A 66 6.25 5.85 -1.81
C ARG A 66 6.59 7.32 -1.95
N GLU A 67 7.80 7.64 -2.38
CA GLU A 67 8.22 9.03 -2.61
C GLU A 67 7.36 9.71 -3.68
N LEU A 68 7.11 9.02 -4.80
CA LEU A 68 6.26 9.52 -5.86
C LEU A 68 4.81 9.78 -5.37
N CYS A 69 4.24 8.85 -4.59
CA CYS A 69 2.94 9.02 -3.94
C CYS A 69 2.92 10.25 -3.00
N SER A 70 3.95 10.40 -2.16
CA SER A 70 4.09 11.50 -1.21
C SER A 70 4.09 12.86 -1.91
N GLN A 71 4.84 13.00 -3.02
CA GLN A 71 4.91 14.23 -3.81
C GLN A 71 3.55 14.67 -4.39
N HIS A 72 2.63 13.71 -4.61
CA HIS A 72 1.31 13.96 -5.18
C HIS A 72 0.19 13.89 -4.13
N GLY A 73 0.53 13.78 -2.85
CA GLY A 73 -0.46 13.70 -1.77
C GLY A 73 -1.25 12.39 -1.72
N ILE A 74 -0.86 11.37 -2.50
CA ILE A 74 -1.53 10.06 -2.56
C ILE A 74 -1.01 9.19 -1.42
N PRO A 75 -1.87 8.54 -0.61
CA PRO A 75 -1.39 7.65 0.43
C PRO A 75 -0.80 6.36 -0.15
N PHE A 76 0.25 5.85 0.49
CA PHE A 76 0.96 4.64 0.11
C PHE A 76 0.72 3.51 1.11
N ILE A 77 0.15 2.41 0.63
CA ILE A 77 -0.19 1.21 1.43
C ILE A 77 0.75 0.05 1.08
N VAL A 78 1.27 -0.64 2.09
CA VAL A 78 2.04 -1.88 1.89
C VAL A 78 1.17 -3.11 2.14
N ASN A 79 1.23 -4.07 1.22
CA ASN A 79 0.52 -5.34 1.33
C ASN A 79 1.32 -6.36 2.16
N ASP A 80 0.68 -6.97 3.16
CA ASP A 80 1.08 -8.11 4.01
C ASP A 80 2.38 -8.00 4.84
N ASP A 81 3.32 -7.11 4.47
CA ASP A 81 4.66 -7.08 5.03
C ASP A 81 4.85 -5.90 6.01
N VAL A 82 4.73 -6.20 7.31
CA VAL A 82 4.83 -5.20 8.39
C VAL A 82 6.23 -4.59 8.47
N GLU A 83 7.28 -5.39 8.25
CA GLU A 83 8.65 -4.90 8.32
C GLU A 83 8.92 -3.93 7.17
N LEU A 84 8.47 -4.26 5.96
CA LEU A 84 8.56 -3.36 4.82
C LEU A 84 7.77 -2.07 5.06
N ALA A 85 6.54 -2.17 5.58
CA ALA A 85 5.69 -1.01 5.86
C ALA A 85 6.35 -0.04 6.86
N VAL A 86 6.99 -0.57 7.90
CA VAL A 86 7.75 0.23 8.87
C VAL A 86 9.01 0.81 8.22
N ALA A 87 9.77 0.01 7.48
CA ALA A 87 11.02 0.41 6.86
C ALA A 87 10.87 1.54 5.83
N VAL A 88 9.75 1.59 5.10
CA VAL A 88 9.49 2.63 4.09
C VAL A 88 8.56 3.75 4.59
N GLU A 89 8.23 3.73 5.88
CA GLU A 89 7.29 4.67 6.50
C GLU A 89 5.96 4.79 5.73
N ALA A 90 5.34 3.66 5.45
CA ALA A 90 4.05 3.61 4.74
C ALA A 90 2.95 4.34 5.52
N ASP A 91 1.98 4.90 4.79
CA ASP A 91 0.80 5.55 5.37
C ASP A 91 -0.20 4.52 5.92
N GLY A 92 -0.08 3.27 5.50
CA GLY A 92 -0.86 2.17 6.02
C GLY A 92 -0.45 0.80 5.47
N MET A 93 -1.24 -0.19 5.87
CA MET A 93 -1.09 -1.58 5.46
C MET A 93 -2.41 -2.17 4.98
N HIS A 94 -2.30 -3.22 4.18
CA HIS A 94 -3.42 -4.08 3.81
C HIS A 94 -3.03 -5.53 4.10
N VAL A 95 -3.91 -6.29 4.74
CA VAL A 95 -3.72 -7.72 5.04
C VAL A 95 -4.92 -8.56 4.61
N GLY A 96 -4.67 -9.81 4.22
CA GLY A 96 -5.70 -10.83 4.02
C GLY A 96 -6.00 -11.63 5.29
N GLN A 97 -6.96 -12.55 5.19
CA GLN A 97 -7.38 -13.42 6.30
C GLN A 97 -6.32 -14.45 6.70
N ASP A 98 -5.49 -14.87 5.74
CA ASP A 98 -4.40 -15.83 5.95
C ASP A 98 -3.06 -15.15 6.29
N ASP A 99 -3.03 -13.82 6.37
CA ASP A 99 -1.83 -13.05 6.67
C ASP A 99 -1.72 -12.79 8.19
N ALA A 100 -0.87 -11.83 8.60
CA ALA A 100 -0.72 -11.51 10.02
C ALA A 100 -2.04 -10.99 10.63
N ASP A 101 -2.33 -11.44 11.86
CA ASP A 101 -3.51 -11.00 12.61
C ASP A 101 -3.64 -9.48 12.64
N ALA A 102 -4.82 -8.96 12.28
CA ALA A 102 -5.05 -7.54 12.13
C ALA A 102 -4.83 -6.75 13.43
N ALA A 103 -5.12 -7.34 14.60
CA ALA A 103 -4.87 -6.70 15.89
C ALA A 103 -3.38 -6.60 16.17
N LEU A 104 -2.60 -7.62 15.82
CA LEU A 104 -1.13 -7.58 15.91
C LEU A 104 -0.54 -6.53 14.98
N VAL A 105 -1.03 -6.46 13.73
CA VAL A 105 -0.59 -5.45 12.76
C VAL A 105 -0.92 -4.04 13.28
N ARG A 106 -2.14 -3.81 13.79
CA ARG A 106 -2.54 -2.55 14.41
C ARG A 106 -1.57 -2.13 15.52
N ALA A 107 -1.26 -3.05 16.45
CA ALA A 107 -0.34 -2.77 17.55
C ALA A 107 1.06 -2.32 17.07
N ARG A 108 1.51 -2.85 15.92
CA ARG A 108 2.82 -2.51 15.34
C ARG A 108 2.83 -1.21 14.56
N ILE A 109 1.78 -0.94 13.78
CA ILE A 109 1.75 0.24 12.90
C ILE A 109 1.19 1.48 13.62
N GLY A 110 0.55 1.29 14.79
CA GLY A 110 -0.02 2.35 15.63
C GLY A 110 -1.34 2.90 15.09
N GLU A 111 -2.09 3.65 15.90
CA GLU A 111 -3.43 4.19 15.56
C GLU A 111 -3.42 5.21 14.41
N GLY A 112 -2.25 5.78 14.10
CA GLY A 112 -2.13 6.86 13.11
C GLY A 112 -2.19 6.40 11.66
N ARG A 113 -2.03 5.10 11.38
CA ARG A 113 -1.89 4.53 10.03
C ARG A 113 -3.13 3.75 9.60
N MET A 114 -3.41 3.74 8.30
CA MET A 114 -4.52 2.95 7.75
C MET A 114 -4.23 1.45 7.88
N LEU A 115 -5.26 0.66 8.18
CA LEU A 115 -5.21 -0.80 8.13
C LEU A 115 -6.43 -1.29 7.36
N GLY A 116 -6.19 -1.80 6.15
CA GLY A 116 -7.18 -2.51 5.35
C GLY A 116 -7.13 -4.01 5.65
N VAL A 117 -8.30 -4.64 5.66
CA VAL A 117 -8.45 -6.10 5.82
C VAL A 117 -9.31 -6.60 4.67
N SER A 118 -8.84 -7.61 3.93
CA SER A 118 -9.66 -8.27 2.91
C SER A 118 -10.78 -9.06 3.57
N ALA A 119 -12.02 -8.91 3.11
CA ALA A 119 -13.15 -9.73 3.53
C ALA A 119 -13.80 -10.38 2.30
N HIS A 120 -14.05 -11.68 2.39
CA HIS A 120 -14.64 -12.51 1.34
C HIS A 120 -16.01 -13.09 1.74
N SER A 121 -16.41 -12.91 3.01
CA SER A 121 -17.70 -13.30 3.54
C SER A 121 -18.27 -12.21 4.45
N ALA A 122 -19.59 -12.24 4.67
CA ALA A 122 -20.23 -11.33 5.63
C ALA A 122 -19.77 -11.58 7.08
N LEU A 123 -19.18 -12.74 7.37
CA LEU A 123 -18.58 -13.04 8.67
C LEU A 123 -17.23 -12.32 8.85
N GLU A 124 -16.53 -12.05 7.75
CA GLU A 124 -15.22 -11.39 7.75
C GLU A 124 -15.31 -9.84 7.70
N ALA A 125 -16.50 -9.28 7.45
CA ALA A 125 -16.74 -7.83 7.28
C ALA A 125 -17.33 -7.18 8.54
#